data_AF-A0A3D2JVW7-F1
#
_entry.id   AF-A0A3D2JVW7-F1
#
_cell.length_a   1.000
_cell.length_b   1.000
_cell.length_c   1.000
_cell.angle_alpha   90.00
_cell.angle_beta   90.00
_cell.angle_gamma   90.00
#
_symmetry.space_group_name_H-M   'P 1'
#
loop_
_entity.id
_entity.type
_entity.pdbx_description
1 polymer ?
#
loop_
_entity_poly.entity_id
_entity_poly.type
_entity_poly.pdbx_seq_one_letter_code
_entity_poly.pdbx_strand_id
1 'polypeptide(L)'
;ELDVDLEVFINENKTALVQDDKMLGGKPIRNIDYTTSMRGFMAELMAKGMSSAEMDAPFSESEAETLLSMIRSFGDLNEDDIFKGSFRSGYAAGGFLEHGVQNDMVAFRDLLQTRLGRQLMGANEGDTGPILMQPTGGMDKIIHGFLNHVGDRVKYRAMVTSVQVTDNGVNVSYDQDGVGHTLEADYCLNCIPTHLMVGIDHNFPDDYVKAMKYVRRGEAYKAAFQAKHRFWEDLDIYGGISWSNTRSRQLWYPVNGIHKAKGVVLGAYDYGGGMYHTMMTQGERIESHLVDHEKLHPNFRDLVEKPITIAWHRMNHMLGCSARWSRNRFEGWTHEEEHLYHTLQAPVNNRHYFIGDQISMHSAWQESAILSAQWALNSMDAHVRAELS
;
A
#
# COMPACT_ATOMS: atom_id res chain seq x y z
N GLU A 1 -14.93 -17.93 8.69
CA GLU A 1 -15.23 -18.69 7.46
C GLU A 1 -13.99 -19.41 6.93
N LEU A 2 -12.89 -18.72 6.65
CA LEU A 2 -11.69 -19.36 6.07
C LEU A 2 -10.70 -19.97 7.07
N ASP A 3 -10.94 -19.81 8.37
CA ASP A 3 -10.06 -20.31 9.45
C ASP A 3 -8.59 -19.84 9.33
N VAL A 4 -8.41 -18.53 9.11
CA VAL A 4 -7.10 -17.89 8.94
C VAL A 4 -6.82 -16.97 10.11
N ASP A 5 -5.79 -17.31 10.89
CA ASP A 5 -5.31 -16.47 12.00
C ASP A 5 -4.72 -15.15 11.50
N LEU A 6 -5.06 -14.06 12.19
CA LEU A 6 -4.53 -12.72 11.91
C LEU A 6 -3.58 -12.25 13.01
N GLU A 7 -2.56 -11.51 12.62
CA GLU A 7 -1.64 -10.80 13.51
C GLU A 7 -1.60 -9.30 13.15
N VAL A 8 -1.14 -8.47 14.08
CA VAL A 8 -1.03 -7.02 13.88
C VAL A 8 -0.03 -6.72 12.77
N PHE A 9 -0.38 -5.77 11.90
CA PHE A 9 0.51 -5.19 10.91
C PHE A 9 0.77 -3.71 11.25
N ILE A 10 2.05 -3.32 11.28
CA ILE A 10 2.50 -1.98 11.71
C ILE A 10 3.13 -1.27 10.52
N ASN A 11 2.44 -0.25 10.01
CA ASN A 11 2.96 0.65 8.96
C ASN A 11 3.75 1.83 9.53
N GLU A 12 3.30 2.38 10.66
CA GLU A 12 3.91 3.56 11.27
C GLU A 12 4.61 3.17 12.57
N ASN A 13 5.86 3.60 12.71
CA ASN A 13 6.61 3.46 13.92
C ASN A 13 7.48 4.70 14.14
N LYS A 14 7.32 5.33 15.30
CA LYS A 14 8.05 6.53 15.71
C LYS A 14 9.52 6.28 15.99
N THR A 15 9.92 5.05 16.34
CA THR A 15 11.33 4.68 16.49
C THR A 15 12.03 4.39 15.17
N ALA A 16 11.29 4.19 14.08
CA ALA A 16 11.85 3.98 12.75
C ALA A 16 12.58 5.22 12.22
N LEU A 17 13.41 5.04 11.21
CA LEU A 17 14.34 6.05 10.71
C LEU A 17 13.77 6.84 9.52
N VAL A 18 14.25 8.08 9.39
CA VAL A 18 14.05 8.99 8.26
C VAL A 18 15.40 9.44 7.75
N GLN A 19 15.62 9.38 6.43
CA GLN A 19 16.87 9.81 5.81
C GLN A 19 16.66 10.55 4.49
N ASP A 20 17.41 11.62 4.29
CA ASP A 20 17.47 12.35 3.02
C ASP A 20 18.85 13.00 2.92
N ASP A 21 19.55 12.84 1.79
CA ASP A 21 20.90 13.41 1.59
C ASP A 21 20.94 14.92 1.81
N LYS A 22 19.81 15.60 1.60
CA LYS A 22 19.70 17.04 1.82
C LYS A 22 19.51 17.41 3.28
N MET A 23 18.91 16.55 4.09
CA MET A 23 18.59 16.81 5.49
C MET A 23 19.75 16.37 6.39
N LEU A 24 20.22 17.26 7.26
CA LEU A 24 21.24 16.94 8.29
C LEU A 24 22.51 16.26 7.72
N GLY A 25 22.94 16.69 6.53
CA GLY A 25 24.11 16.12 5.85
C GLY A 25 23.96 14.65 5.45
N GLY A 26 22.72 14.15 5.32
CA GLY A 26 22.42 12.77 4.96
C GLY A 26 22.36 11.80 6.13
N LYS A 27 22.55 12.26 7.37
CA LYS A 27 22.45 11.41 8.56
C LYS A 27 20.99 11.01 8.83
N PRO A 28 20.69 9.72 9.09
CA PRO A 28 19.35 9.31 9.49
C PRO A 28 19.01 9.81 10.89
N ILE A 29 17.73 10.16 11.11
CA ILE A 29 17.15 10.50 12.43
C ILE A 29 15.93 9.63 12.70
N ARG A 30 15.44 9.57 13.94
CA ARG A 30 14.18 8.88 14.21
C ARG A 30 13.00 9.71 13.69
N ASN A 31 11.96 9.02 13.25
CA ASN A 31 10.69 9.61 12.83
C ASN A 31 10.10 10.47 13.95
N ILE A 32 10.21 10.05 15.21
CA ILE A 32 9.74 10.81 16.37
C ILE A 32 10.43 12.18 16.48
N ASP A 33 11.74 12.27 16.20
CA ASP A 33 12.51 13.51 16.28
C ASP A 33 12.04 14.50 15.21
N TYR A 34 11.85 14.01 13.98
CA TYR A 34 11.30 14.79 12.87
C TYR A 34 9.88 15.28 13.18
N THR A 35 8.97 14.36 13.50
CA THR A 35 7.54 14.66 13.60
C THR A 35 7.22 15.49 14.85
N THR A 36 7.92 15.28 15.95
CA THR A 36 7.76 16.10 17.16
C THR A 36 8.22 17.53 16.91
N SER A 37 9.41 17.70 16.33
CA SER A 37 9.96 19.03 16.05
C SER A 37 9.11 19.79 15.02
N MET A 38 8.71 19.12 13.93
CA MET A 38 7.87 19.71 12.89
C MET A 38 6.51 20.17 13.46
N ARG A 39 5.85 19.34 14.27
CA ARG A 39 4.58 19.70 14.93
C ARG A 39 4.74 20.90 15.86
N GLY A 40 5.81 20.94 16.66
CA GLY A 40 6.12 22.06 17.54
C GLY A 40 6.29 23.38 16.79
N PHE A 41 7.10 23.40 15.73
CA PHE A 41 7.27 24.62 14.92
C PHE A 41 5.99 25.02 14.18
N MET A 42 5.21 24.08 13.66
CA MET A 42 3.92 24.38 13.03
C MET A 42 2.96 25.01 14.04
N ALA A 43 2.90 24.48 15.26
CA ALA A 43 2.08 25.03 16.33
C ALA A 43 2.53 26.43 16.76
N GLU A 44 3.83 26.66 16.91
CA GLU A 44 4.39 27.98 17.21
C GLU A 44 4.01 29.00 16.12
N LEU A 45 4.08 28.60 14.84
CA LEU A 45 3.66 29.45 13.72
C LEU A 45 2.14 29.72 13.73
N MET A 46 1.32 28.72 14.09
CA MET A 46 -0.13 28.89 14.23
C MET A 46 -0.46 29.85 15.38
N ALA A 47 0.15 29.67 16.55
CA ALA A 47 -0.09 30.52 17.71
C ALA A 47 0.33 31.98 17.47
N LYS A 48 1.49 32.20 16.81
CA LYS A 48 1.97 33.55 16.46
C LYS A 48 1.23 34.19 15.29
N GLY A 49 0.63 33.36 14.43
CA GLY A 49 -0.04 33.80 13.21
C GLY A 49 -1.46 34.32 13.42
N MET A 50 -1.98 34.26 14.64
CA MET A 50 -3.32 34.74 14.99
C MET A 50 -3.20 35.88 16.01
N SER A 51 -3.44 37.12 15.59
CA SER A 51 -3.65 38.20 16.56
C SER A 51 -5.01 38.05 17.25
N SER A 52 -5.18 38.61 18.45
CA SER A 52 -6.48 38.59 19.16
C SER A 52 -7.62 39.10 18.27
N ALA A 53 -7.37 40.14 17.48
CA ALA A 53 -8.35 40.71 16.55
C ALA A 53 -8.74 39.78 15.38
N GLU A 54 -7.86 38.85 14.96
CA GLU A 54 -8.15 37.87 13.90
C GLU A 54 -8.90 36.65 14.44
N MET A 55 -8.77 36.33 15.73
CA MET A 55 -9.54 35.27 16.40
C MET A 55 -10.99 35.69 16.70
N ASP A 56 -11.20 36.96 17.06
CA ASP A 56 -12.52 37.49 17.45
C ASP A 56 -13.50 37.69 16.28
N ALA A 57 -13.06 37.51 15.03
CA ALA A 57 -13.91 37.67 13.85
C ALA A 57 -14.77 36.42 13.53
N PRO A 58 -14.24 35.18 13.63
CA PRO A 58 -15.03 33.95 13.54
C PRO A 58 -15.33 33.26 14.88
N PHE A 59 -14.66 33.60 15.98
CA PHE A 59 -14.79 32.92 17.27
C PHE A 59 -15.15 33.88 18.40
N SER A 60 -15.85 33.37 19.42
CA SER A 60 -15.93 34.03 20.73
C SER A 60 -14.60 33.92 21.48
N GLU A 61 -14.40 34.76 22.49
CA GLU A 61 -13.21 34.77 23.35
C GLU A 61 -12.91 33.36 23.94
N SER A 62 -13.94 32.68 24.44
CA SER A 62 -13.83 31.31 24.98
C SER A 62 -13.41 30.27 23.93
N GLU A 63 -13.90 30.39 22.70
CA GLU A 63 -13.53 29.50 21.60
C GLU A 63 -12.08 29.76 21.16
N ALA A 64 -11.65 31.02 21.13
CA ALA A 64 -10.26 31.40 20.85
C ALA A 64 -9.29 30.87 21.91
N GLU A 65 -9.63 31.01 23.19
CA GLU A 65 -8.85 30.43 24.30
C GLU A 65 -8.74 28.91 24.20
N THR A 66 -9.84 28.24 23.88
CA THR A 66 -9.88 26.78 23.69
C THR A 66 -8.99 26.36 22.53
N LEU A 67 -9.07 27.05 21.39
CA LEU A 67 -8.24 26.78 20.22
C LEU A 67 -6.75 26.99 20.52
N LEU A 68 -6.38 28.08 21.19
CA LEU A 68 -4.99 28.35 21.57
C LEU A 68 -4.46 27.27 22.52
N SER A 69 -5.25 26.85 23.50
CA SER A 69 -4.91 25.73 24.39
C SER A 69 -4.68 24.43 23.61
N MET A 70 -5.52 24.14 22.61
CA MET A 70 -5.32 23.00 21.71
C MET A 70 -4.03 23.13 20.88
N ILE A 71 -3.70 24.32 20.37
CA ILE A 71 -2.46 24.57 19.62
C ILE A 71 -1.23 24.37 20.52
N ARG A 72 -1.25 24.93 21.74
CA ARG A 72 -0.16 24.75 22.72
C ARG A 72 0.04 23.28 23.04
N SER A 73 -1.04 22.54 23.30
CA SER A 73 -0.99 21.10 23.55
C SER A 73 -0.53 20.32 22.32
N PHE A 74 -0.98 20.67 21.11
CA PHE A 74 -0.57 20.02 19.88
C PHE A 74 0.94 20.16 19.64
N GLY A 75 1.49 21.36 19.86
CA GLY A 75 2.90 21.69 19.65
C GLY A 75 3.85 21.40 20.81
N ASP A 76 3.33 21.17 22.02
CA ASP A 76 4.11 21.22 23.25
C ASP A 76 4.79 22.60 23.44
N LEU A 77 4.00 23.67 23.27
CA LEU A 77 4.46 25.05 23.42
C LEU A 77 4.52 25.47 24.89
N ASN A 78 5.44 26.38 25.22
CA ASN A 78 5.47 27.02 26.53
C ASN A 78 4.38 28.11 26.66
N GLU A 79 4.32 28.78 27.82
CA GLU A 79 3.34 29.84 28.11
C GLU A 79 3.46 31.06 27.17
N ASP A 80 4.62 31.26 26.56
CA ASP A 80 4.91 32.32 25.59
C ASP A 80 4.62 31.90 24.12
N ASP A 81 3.98 30.75 23.90
CA ASP A 81 3.70 30.19 22.58
C ASP A 81 4.95 29.85 21.76
N ILE A 82 6.05 29.51 22.43
CA ILE A 82 7.32 29.14 21.80
C ILE A 82 7.58 27.65 21.99
N PHE A 83 7.96 26.98 20.90
CA PHE A 83 8.43 25.61 20.95
C PHE A 83 9.91 25.58 21.39
N LYS A 84 10.19 24.85 22.47
CA LYS A 84 11.54 24.75 23.06
C LYS A 84 12.13 23.34 23.04
N GLY A 85 11.52 22.44 22.26
CA GLY A 85 11.78 21.00 22.34
C GLY A 85 10.72 20.29 23.17
N SER A 86 10.73 18.96 23.14
CA SER A 86 9.68 18.15 23.78
C SER A 86 10.19 16.78 24.21
N PHE A 87 9.77 16.33 25.40
CA PHE A 87 9.96 14.96 25.86
C PHE A 87 9.13 13.93 25.09
N ARG A 88 8.21 14.37 24.21
CA ARG A 88 7.48 13.46 23.29
C ARG A 88 8.42 12.74 22.33
N SER A 89 9.62 13.27 22.09
CA SER A 89 10.69 12.60 21.33
C SER A 89 11.48 11.57 22.14
N GLY A 90 11.18 11.41 23.44
CA GLY A 90 11.97 10.63 24.38
C GLY A 90 12.98 11.46 25.17
N TYR A 91 13.91 10.76 25.82
CA TYR A 91 14.95 11.35 26.67
C TYR A 91 16.33 11.12 26.04
N ALA A 92 17.18 12.15 26.06
CA ALA A 92 18.60 12.02 25.72
C ALA A 92 19.39 11.34 26.84
N ALA A 93 19.00 11.59 28.10
CA ALA A 93 19.55 10.98 29.31
C ALA A 93 18.53 11.07 30.46
N GLY A 94 18.72 10.27 31.52
CA GLY A 94 17.84 10.25 32.69
C GLY A 94 16.45 9.68 32.38
N GLY A 95 15.41 10.20 33.04
CA GLY A 95 14.00 9.88 32.76
C GLY A 95 13.40 8.75 33.64
N PHE A 96 14.21 8.13 34.49
CA PHE A 96 13.76 7.13 35.47
C PHE A 96 14.28 7.47 36.87
N LEU A 97 15.55 7.20 37.14
CA LEU A 97 16.18 7.45 38.44
C LEU A 97 16.73 8.88 38.57
N GLU A 98 16.98 9.53 37.44
CA GLU A 98 17.47 10.91 37.35
C GLU A 98 16.49 11.76 36.54
N HIS A 99 16.56 13.09 36.71
CA HIS A 99 15.76 14.02 35.90
C HIS A 99 16.06 13.81 34.41
N GLY A 100 15.00 13.78 33.61
CA GLY A 100 15.11 13.61 32.17
C GLY A 100 15.74 14.82 31.50
N VAL A 101 16.65 14.55 30.58
CA VAL A 101 17.22 15.54 29.65
C VAL A 101 16.52 15.38 28.30
N GLN A 102 16.01 16.47 27.75
CA GLN A 102 15.35 16.46 26.44
C GLN A 102 16.36 16.15 25.32
N ASN A 103 15.88 15.51 24.25
CA ASN A 103 16.63 15.45 23.00
C ASN A 103 16.82 16.85 22.41
N ASP A 104 17.95 17.05 21.73
CA ASP A 104 18.17 18.24 20.94
C ASP A 104 17.11 18.37 19.85
N MET A 105 16.55 19.56 19.73
CA MET A 105 15.55 19.86 18.71
C MET A 105 16.20 19.97 17.34
N VAL A 106 15.61 19.31 16.33
CA VAL A 106 16.08 19.46 14.95
C VAL A 106 15.68 20.83 14.43
N ALA A 107 16.63 21.60 13.89
CA ALA A 107 16.34 22.94 13.41
C ALA A 107 15.29 22.93 12.29
N PHE A 108 14.32 23.86 12.36
CA PHE A 108 13.23 23.92 11.38
C PHE A 108 13.70 23.99 9.93
N ARG A 109 14.80 24.73 9.67
CA ARG A 109 15.40 24.85 8.33
C ARG A 109 15.89 23.52 7.78
N ASP A 110 16.33 22.59 8.63
CA ASP A 110 16.80 21.27 8.22
C ASP A 110 15.62 20.34 7.95
N LEU A 111 14.56 20.41 8.77
CA LEU A 111 13.33 19.65 8.55
C LEU A 111 12.67 19.98 7.20
N LEU A 112 12.76 21.22 6.75
CA LEU A 112 12.20 21.66 5.46
C LEU A 112 12.99 21.18 4.23
N GLN A 113 14.18 20.60 4.41
CA GLN A 113 15.03 20.17 3.29
C GLN A 113 14.58 18.85 2.66
N THR A 114 13.83 18.02 3.39
CA THR A 114 13.38 16.72 2.89
C THR A 114 12.07 16.80 2.10
N ARG A 115 11.95 15.94 1.08
CA ARG A 115 10.69 15.73 0.35
C ARG A 115 9.73 14.78 1.08
N LEU A 116 10.15 14.17 2.17
CA LEU A 116 9.36 13.18 2.92
C LEU A 116 8.36 13.81 3.90
N GLY A 117 8.45 15.13 4.16
CA GLY A 117 7.64 15.78 5.20
C GLY A 117 6.13 15.53 5.09
N ARG A 118 5.57 15.64 3.88
CA ARG A 118 4.14 15.33 3.65
C ARG A 118 3.79 13.89 4.03
N GLN A 119 4.64 12.93 3.65
CA GLN A 119 4.44 11.52 3.94
C GLN A 119 4.48 11.27 5.45
N LEU A 120 5.50 11.82 6.14
CA LEU A 120 5.72 11.60 7.57
C LEU A 120 4.60 12.21 8.43
N MET A 121 4.09 13.38 8.04
CA MET A 121 3.04 14.05 8.78
C MET A 121 1.66 13.41 8.61
N GLY A 122 1.39 12.76 7.47
CA GLY A 122 0.13 12.08 7.18
C GLY A 122 0.14 10.55 7.36
N ALA A 123 1.25 9.95 7.81
CA ALA A 123 1.42 8.49 7.83
C ALA A 123 0.42 7.71 8.71
N ASN A 124 -0.29 8.40 9.63
CA ASN A 124 -1.28 7.81 10.53
C ASN A 124 -2.72 7.90 10.01
N GLU A 125 -2.92 8.38 8.78
CA GLU A 125 -4.25 8.66 8.23
C GLU A 125 -4.58 7.75 7.04
N GLY A 126 -5.88 7.69 6.71
CA GLY A 126 -6.42 6.95 5.56
C GLY A 126 -6.29 5.43 5.70
N ASP A 127 -6.39 4.74 4.56
CA ASP A 127 -6.47 3.27 4.49
C ASP A 127 -5.18 2.55 4.94
N THR A 128 -4.10 3.31 5.20
CA THR A 128 -2.81 2.80 5.66
C THR A 128 -2.49 3.14 7.12
N GLY A 129 -3.37 3.88 7.80
CA GLY A 129 -3.23 4.24 9.21
C GLY A 129 -3.40 3.03 10.15
N PRO A 130 -2.75 3.02 11.32
CA PRO A 130 -2.87 1.92 12.28
C PRO A 130 -4.26 1.91 12.95
N ILE A 131 -4.76 0.76 13.42
CA ILE A 131 -4.15 -0.58 13.38
C ILE A 131 -4.56 -1.32 12.10
N LEU A 132 -3.61 -2.01 11.49
CA LEU A 132 -3.85 -2.93 10.36
C LEU A 132 -3.59 -4.37 10.79
N MET A 133 -4.06 -5.32 9.98
CA MET A 133 -3.91 -6.75 10.22
C MET A 133 -3.30 -7.45 9.00
N GLN A 134 -2.59 -8.55 9.25
CA GLN A 134 -2.12 -9.47 8.22
C GLN A 134 -2.35 -10.92 8.66
N PRO A 135 -2.50 -11.88 7.72
CA PRO A 135 -2.52 -13.29 8.08
C PRO A 135 -1.19 -13.79 8.65
N THR A 136 -1.27 -14.59 9.70
CA THR A 136 -0.10 -15.24 10.30
C THR A 136 0.53 -16.19 9.28
N GLY A 137 1.81 -15.99 8.98
CA GLY A 137 2.57 -16.84 8.07
C GLY A 137 2.44 -16.50 6.58
N GLY A 138 1.73 -15.43 6.22
CA GLY A 138 1.70 -14.90 4.85
C GLY A 138 0.29 -14.65 4.31
N MET A 139 0.16 -13.63 3.47
CA MET A 139 -1.14 -13.22 2.89
C MET A 139 -1.79 -14.31 2.01
N ASP A 140 -0.99 -15.24 1.49
CA ASP A 140 -1.45 -16.42 0.74
C ASP A 140 -2.23 -17.43 1.59
N LYS A 141 -2.21 -17.32 2.92
CA LYS A 141 -3.07 -18.12 3.81
C LYS A 141 -4.57 -17.91 3.54
N ILE A 142 -4.98 -16.72 3.11
CA ILE A 142 -6.36 -16.47 2.67
C ILE A 142 -6.68 -17.34 1.45
N ILE A 143 -5.75 -17.43 0.49
CA ILE A 143 -5.92 -18.27 -0.71
C ILE A 143 -5.98 -19.75 -0.33
N HIS A 144 -5.12 -20.21 0.58
CA HIS A 144 -5.20 -21.57 1.11
C HIS A 144 -6.54 -21.86 1.78
N GLY A 145 -7.07 -20.91 2.57
CA GLY A 145 -8.39 -21.01 3.17
C GLY A 145 -9.48 -21.22 2.12
N PHE A 146 -9.48 -20.45 1.03
CA PHE A 146 -10.40 -20.68 -0.09
C PHE A 146 -10.20 -22.06 -0.72
N LEU A 147 -8.96 -22.45 -1.03
CA LEU A 147 -8.65 -23.73 -1.67
C LEU A 147 -9.13 -24.94 -0.85
N ASN A 148 -9.07 -24.86 0.47
CA ASN A 148 -9.58 -25.89 1.37
C ASN A 148 -11.11 -26.09 1.23
N HIS A 149 -11.86 -25.05 0.86
CA HIS A 149 -13.31 -25.12 0.66
C HIS A 149 -13.69 -25.55 -0.76
N VAL A 150 -12.97 -25.10 -1.79
CA VAL A 150 -13.28 -25.48 -3.18
C VAL A 150 -12.76 -26.87 -3.57
N GLY A 151 -11.65 -27.32 -2.97
CA GLY A 151 -11.08 -28.64 -3.15
C GLY A 151 -10.54 -28.91 -4.56
N ASP A 152 -10.89 -30.07 -5.10
CA ASP A 152 -10.43 -30.61 -6.39
C ASP A 152 -11.05 -29.92 -7.63
N ARG A 153 -11.97 -28.97 -7.43
CA ARG A 153 -12.58 -28.19 -8.51
C ARG A 153 -11.61 -27.25 -9.22
N VAL A 154 -10.47 -26.94 -8.60
CA VAL A 154 -9.45 -26.05 -9.17
C VAL A 154 -8.53 -26.82 -10.13
N LYS A 155 -8.48 -26.35 -11.38
CA LYS A 155 -7.54 -26.87 -12.39
C LYS A 155 -6.29 -25.98 -12.46
N TYR A 156 -5.14 -26.52 -12.07
CA TYR A 156 -3.85 -25.85 -12.20
C TYR A 156 -3.25 -26.05 -13.59
N ARG A 157 -2.36 -25.13 -13.99
CA ARG A 157 -1.70 -25.13 -15.31
C ARG A 157 -2.68 -25.18 -16.49
N ALA A 158 -3.89 -24.66 -16.27
CA ALA A 158 -4.93 -24.53 -17.29
C ALA A 158 -4.93 -23.09 -17.82
N MET A 159 -4.20 -22.86 -18.91
CA MET A 159 -4.09 -21.55 -19.54
C MET A 159 -5.27 -21.34 -20.49
N VAL A 160 -6.20 -20.46 -20.13
CA VAL A 160 -7.33 -20.10 -20.99
C VAL A 160 -6.85 -19.51 -22.31
N THR A 161 -7.38 -20.04 -23.42
CA THR A 161 -7.04 -19.64 -24.79
C THR A 161 -8.22 -19.05 -25.55
N SER A 162 -9.47 -19.34 -25.15
CA SER A 162 -10.66 -18.75 -25.74
C SER A 162 -11.82 -18.66 -24.74
N VAL A 163 -12.64 -17.61 -24.82
CA VAL A 163 -13.89 -17.43 -24.04
C VAL A 163 -15.00 -16.97 -24.98
N GLN A 164 -15.92 -17.87 -25.31
CA GLN A 164 -17.00 -17.61 -26.28
C GLN A 164 -18.36 -17.63 -25.58
N VAL A 165 -19.04 -16.49 -25.55
CA VAL A 165 -20.38 -16.36 -24.98
C VAL A 165 -21.41 -16.79 -26.03
N THR A 166 -22.35 -17.64 -25.64
CA THR A 166 -23.43 -18.14 -26.50
C THR A 166 -24.78 -17.71 -25.94
N ASP A 167 -25.86 -17.99 -26.65
CA ASP A 167 -27.22 -17.71 -26.17
C ASP A 167 -27.56 -18.46 -24.88
N ASN A 168 -26.95 -19.63 -24.66
CA ASN A 168 -27.30 -20.56 -23.59
C ASN A 168 -26.15 -20.86 -22.60
N GLY A 169 -24.98 -20.23 -22.75
CA GLY A 169 -23.84 -20.49 -21.88
C GLY A 169 -22.56 -19.79 -22.33
N VAL A 170 -21.43 -20.26 -21.83
CA VAL A 170 -20.08 -19.81 -22.16
C VAL A 170 -19.19 -21.02 -22.40
N ASN A 171 -18.48 -21.01 -23.53
CA ASN A 171 -17.49 -22.02 -23.87
C ASN A 171 -16.09 -21.48 -23.58
N VAL A 172 -15.39 -22.11 -22.64
CA VAL A 172 -14.02 -21.75 -22.25
C VAL A 172 -13.06 -22.82 -22.76
N SER A 173 -12.17 -22.44 -23.67
CA SER A 173 -11.08 -23.31 -24.10
C SER A 173 -9.79 -22.99 -23.34
N TYR A 174 -9.02 -24.03 -23.00
CA TYR A 174 -7.76 -23.88 -22.29
C TYR A 174 -6.74 -24.94 -22.71
N ASP A 175 -5.46 -24.58 -22.67
CA ASP A 175 -4.35 -25.53 -22.75
C ASP A 175 -4.01 -26.01 -21.33
N GLN A 176 -3.88 -27.32 -21.16
CA GLN A 176 -3.36 -27.92 -19.94
C GLN A 176 -2.24 -28.89 -20.30
N ASP A 177 -1.02 -28.52 -19.92
CA ASP A 177 0.18 -29.32 -20.17
C ASP A 177 0.36 -29.66 -21.67
N GLY A 178 0.02 -28.74 -22.58
CA GLY A 178 0.11 -28.89 -24.03
C GLY A 178 -1.08 -29.57 -24.69
N VAL A 179 -2.13 -29.91 -23.93
CA VAL A 179 -3.36 -30.52 -24.42
C VAL A 179 -4.50 -29.50 -24.40
N GLY A 180 -5.18 -29.33 -25.53
CA GLY A 180 -6.34 -28.47 -25.64
C GLY A 180 -7.60 -29.11 -25.03
N HIS A 181 -8.33 -28.32 -24.26
CA HIS A 181 -9.60 -28.70 -23.64
C HIS A 181 -10.66 -27.61 -23.85
N THR A 182 -11.93 -28.01 -23.79
CA THR A 182 -13.08 -27.09 -23.77
C THR A 182 -13.98 -27.43 -22.59
N LEU A 183 -14.46 -26.39 -21.91
CA LEU A 183 -15.42 -26.46 -20.82
C LEU A 183 -16.64 -25.62 -21.21
N GLU A 184 -17.81 -26.24 -21.24
CA GLU A 184 -19.09 -25.55 -21.39
C GLU A 184 -19.66 -25.28 -19.99
N ALA A 185 -20.13 -24.06 -19.75
CA ALA A 185 -20.74 -23.65 -18.48
C ALA A 185 -21.89 -22.68 -18.73
N ASP A 186 -22.88 -22.62 -17.83
CA ASP A 186 -24.01 -21.70 -17.97
C ASP A 186 -23.57 -20.22 -17.80
N TYR A 187 -22.62 -20.00 -16.89
CA TYR A 187 -22.06 -18.69 -16.52
C TYR A 187 -20.54 -18.75 -16.37
N CYS A 188 -19.87 -17.62 -16.59
CA CYS A 188 -18.43 -17.45 -16.42
C CYS A 188 -18.11 -16.18 -15.62
N LEU A 189 -17.45 -16.35 -14.47
CA LEU A 189 -16.89 -15.24 -13.69
C LEU A 189 -15.39 -15.13 -14.02
N ASN A 190 -15.02 -14.13 -14.79
CA ASN A 190 -13.69 -13.94 -15.33
C ASN A 190 -12.86 -13.00 -14.46
N CYS A 191 -11.80 -13.53 -13.84
CA CYS A 191 -10.81 -12.76 -13.09
C CYS A 191 -9.47 -12.58 -13.84
N ILE A 192 -9.38 -12.93 -15.12
CA ILE A 192 -8.20 -12.67 -15.94
C ILE A 192 -8.03 -11.15 -16.05
N PRO A 193 -6.82 -10.59 -15.82
CA PRO A 193 -6.59 -9.16 -15.99
C PRO A 193 -7.03 -8.69 -17.37
N THR A 194 -7.78 -7.60 -17.46
CA THR A 194 -8.37 -7.10 -18.72
C THR A 194 -7.33 -6.91 -19.81
N HIS A 195 -6.13 -6.41 -19.48
CA HIS A 195 -5.03 -6.24 -20.43
C HIS A 195 -4.48 -7.54 -21.01
N LEU A 196 -4.72 -8.68 -20.37
CA LEU A 196 -4.44 -10.01 -20.90
C LEU A 196 -5.64 -10.55 -21.68
N MET A 197 -6.86 -10.37 -21.16
CA MET A 197 -8.08 -10.89 -21.79
C MET A 197 -8.29 -10.32 -23.21
N VAL A 198 -7.88 -9.08 -23.47
CA VAL A 198 -7.89 -8.46 -24.82
C VAL A 198 -7.09 -9.26 -25.86
N GLY A 199 -6.11 -10.06 -25.43
CA GLY A 199 -5.30 -10.91 -26.31
C GLY A 199 -5.75 -12.37 -26.37
N ILE A 200 -6.77 -12.76 -25.60
CA ILE A 200 -7.37 -14.10 -25.62
C ILE A 200 -8.54 -14.07 -26.61
N ASP A 201 -8.70 -15.14 -27.40
CA ASP A 201 -9.78 -15.23 -28.38
C ASP A 201 -11.16 -15.13 -27.69
N HIS A 202 -12.05 -14.26 -28.19
CA HIS A 202 -13.35 -14.00 -27.58
C HIS A 202 -14.32 -13.36 -28.58
N ASN A 203 -15.62 -13.42 -28.29
CA ASN A 203 -16.68 -12.75 -29.06
C ASN A 203 -17.38 -11.61 -28.29
N PHE A 204 -16.69 -10.98 -27.34
CA PHE A 204 -17.28 -9.86 -26.60
C PHE A 204 -17.64 -8.66 -27.50
N PRO A 205 -18.71 -7.91 -27.16
CA PRO A 205 -19.10 -6.70 -27.87
C PRO A 205 -17.98 -5.65 -27.95
N ASP A 206 -17.99 -4.84 -29.02
CA ASP A 206 -16.94 -3.85 -29.30
C ASP A 206 -16.77 -2.80 -28.19
N ASP A 207 -17.85 -2.35 -27.57
CA ASP A 207 -17.84 -1.41 -26.46
C ASP A 207 -17.26 -2.03 -25.18
N TYR A 208 -17.54 -3.30 -24.93
CA TYR A 208 -16.92 -4.08 -23.86
C TYR A 208 -15.41 -4.22 -24.08
N VAL A 209 -14.99 -4.51 -25.31
CA VAL A 209 -13.57 -4.55 -25.69
C VAL A 209 -12.90 -3.18 -25.56
N LYS A 210 -13.62 -2.09 -25.91
CA LYS A 210 -13.14 -0.72 -25.70
C LYS A 210 -12.91 -0.45 -24.21
N ALA A 211 -13.84 -0.84 -23.35
CA ALA A 211 -13.72 -0.70 -21.90
C ALA A 211 -12.55 -1.52 -21.33
N MET A 212 -12.36 -2.78 -21.77
CA MET A 212 -11.22 -3.60 -21.36
C MET A 212 -9.88 -2.93 -21.70
N LYS A 213 -9.73 -2.38 -22.91
CA LYS A 213 -8.51 -1.69 -23.38
C LYS A 213 -8.24 -0.37 -22.65
N TYR A 214 -9.27 0.23 -22.08
CA TYR A 214 -9.15 1.49 -21.35
C TYR A 214 -8.42 1.31 -20.00
N VAL A 215 -8.63 0.16 -19.34
CA VAL A 215 -7.97 -0.15 -18.07
C VAL A 215 -6.48 -0.32 -18.29
N ARG A 216 -5.68 0.54 -17.64
CA ARG A 216 -4.22 0.51 -17.76
C ARG A 216 -3.63 -0.49 -16.78
N ARG A 217 -2.55 -1.17 -17.19
CA ARG A 217 -1.74 -1.98 -16.27
C ARG A 217 -0.94 -1.06 -15.35
N GLY A 218 -0.99 -1.34 -14.04
CA GLY A 218 -0.12 -0.69 -13.07
C GLY A 218 1.29 -1.30 -13.02
N GLU A 219 2.22 -0.58 -12.41
CA GLU A 219 3.59 -1.03 -12.20
C GLU A 219 3.87 -1.11 -10.71
N ALA A 220 4.22 -2.29 -10.21
CA ALA A 220 4.63 -2.48 -8.84
C ALA A 220 5.91 -3.31 -8.75
N TYR A 221 6.73 -2.99 -7.75
CA TYR A 221 7.99 -3.66 -7.48
C TYR A 221 8.22 -3.80 -5.97
N LYS A 222 8.80 -4.93 -5.56
CA LYS A 222 9.25 -5.18 -4.19
C LYS A 222 10.64 -5.84 -4.19
N ALA A 223 11.44 -5.51 -3.19
CA ALA A 223 12.68 -6.22 -2.86
C ALA A 223 12.67 -6.62 -1.39
N ALA A 224 13.28 -7.74 -1.06
CA ALA A 224 13.37 -8.22 0.31
C ALA A 224 14.72 -8.88 0.58
N PHE A 225 15.13 -8.84 1.84
CA PHE A 225 16.40 -9.37 2.32
C PHE A 225 16.17 -10.14 3.61
N GLN A 226 16.77 -11.33 3.74
CA GLN A 226 16.82 -12.02 5.02
C GLN A 226 17.94 -11.39 5.85
N ALA A 227 17.63 -10.94 7.06
CA ALA A 227 18.63 -10.43 7.97
C ALA A 227 19.32 -11.58 8.72
N LYS A 228 20.64 -11.47 8.93
CA LYS A 228 21.45 -12.44 9.68
C LYS A 228 21.18 -12.40 11.18
N HIS A 229 20.80 -11.22 11.68
CA HIS A 229 20.18 -10.99 12.97
C HIS A 229 19.18 -9.83 12.85
N ARG A 230 18.28 -9.66 13.82
CA ARG A 230 17.26 -8.61 13.81
C ARG A 230 17.84 -7.26 14.28
N PHE A 231 18.82 -6.74 13.54
CA PHE A 231 19.60 -5.53 13.86
C PHE A 231 18.75 -4.28 14.16
N TRP A 232 17.51 -4.23 13.66
CA TRP A 232 16.59 -3.12 13.91
C TRP A 232 16.02 -3.15 15.34
N GLU A 233 15.92 -4.32 15.96
CA GLU A 233 15.44 -4.45 17.35
C GLU A 233 16.46 -3.92 18.35
N ASP A 234 17.76 -3.95 18.01
CA ASP A 234 18.83 -3.31 18.79
C ASP A 234 18.67 -1.78 18.85
N LEU A 235 17.83 -1.21 17.98
CA LEU A 235 17.49 0.22 17.92
C LEU A 235 16.08 0.51 18.46
N ASP A 236 15.44 -0.47 19.10
CA ASP A 236 14.05 -0.42 19.57
C ASP A 236 13.01 -0.21 18.44
N ILE A 237 13.31 -0.73 17.26
CA ILE A 237 12.36 -0.74 16.14
C ILE A 237 11.64 -2.09 16.16
N TYR A 238 10.32 -2.08 16.36
CA TYR A 238 9.49 -3.30 16.35
C TYR A 238 8.35 -3.12 15.35
N GLY A 239 8.56 -3.56 14.11
CA GLY A 239 7.67 -3.27 12.99
C GLY A 239 7.79 -1.83 12.48
N GLY A 240 6.96 -1.48 11.49
CA GLY A 240 6.94 -0.16 10.87
C GLY A 240 7.89 0.00 9.69
N ILE A 241 7.94 1.23 9.19
CA ILE A 241 8.65 1.59 7.95
C ILE A 241 9.65 2.70 8.24
N SER A 242 10.92 2.49 7.88
CA SER A 242 11.87 3.59 7.70
C SER A 242 11.76 4.16 6.29
N TRP A 243 11.84 5.48 6.20
CA TRP A 243 11.68 6.22 4.95
C TRP A 243 13.01 6.85 4.56
N SER A 244 13.40 6.69 3.29
CA SER A 244 14.57 7.39 2.76
C SER A 244 14.25 8.02 1.42
N ASN A 245 14.82 9.19 1.14
CA ASN A 245 14.71 9.84 -0.18
C ASN A 245 15.70 9.22 -1.18
N THR A 246 15.64 7.90 -1.30
CA THR A 246 16.45 7.06 -2.19
C THR A 246 15.56 6.38 -3.22
N ARG A 247 16.15 5.55 -4.11
CA ARG A 247 15.36 4.73 -5.06
C ARG A 247 14.66 3.57 -4.39
N SER A 248 15.19 3.07 -3.28
CA SER A 248 14.54 2.04 -2.46
C SER A 248 13.32 2.56 -1.71
N ARG A 249 13.32 3.86 -1.38
CA ARG A 249 12.25 4.65 -0.71
C ARG A 249 11.92 4.22 0.72
N GLN A 250 11.88 2.93 0.99
CA GLN A 250 11.30 2.32 2.19
C GLN A 250 12.09 1.09 2.61
N LEU A 251 12.23 0.91 3.93
CA LEU A 251 12.70 -0.33 4.56
C LEU A 251 11.66 -0.75 5.61
N TRP A 252 10.97 -1.87 5.38
CA TRP A 252 9.93 -2.34 6.30
C TRP A 252 10.48 -3.41 7.23
N TYR A 253 10.17 -3.29 8.51
CA TYR A 253 10.56 -4.25 9.53
C TYR A 253 9.43 -5.24 9.79
N PRO A 254 9.72 -6.54 9.88
CA PRO A 254 8.70 -7.54 10.15
C PRO A 254 8.21 -7.47 11.60
N VAL A 255 6.90 -7.40 11.76
CA VAL A 255 6.20 -7.56 13.05
C VAL A 255 6.21 -9.01 13.55
N ASN A 256 6.26 -9.98 12.63
CA ASN A 256 6.26 -11.38 12.98
C ASN A 256 7.63 -11.81 13.55
N GLY A 257 7.58 -12.62 14.61
CA GLY A 257 8.78 -13.21 15.20
C GLY A 257 9.71 -12.20 15.88
N ILE A 258 9.15 -11.21 16.58
CA ILE A 258 9.90 -10.32 17.48
C ILE A 258 10.82 -11.14 18.38
N HIS A 259 12.07 -10.70 18.55
CA HIS A 259 13.12 -11.37 19.32
C HIS A 259 13.54 -12.77 18.83
N LYS A 260 13.13 -13.19 17.63
CA LYS A 260 13.70 -14.39 16.99
C LYS A 260 15.10 -14.09 16.45
N ALA A 261 15.86 -15.13 16.13
CA ALA A 261 17.23 -14.97 15.63
C ALA A 261 17.32 -14.18 14.30
N LYS A 262 16.34 -14.33 13.40
CA LYS A 262 16.36 -13.71 12.06
C LYS A 262 14.98 -13.16 11.68
N GLY A 263 14.94 -12.35 10.64
CA GLY A 263 13.70 -11.83 10.03
C GLY A 263 13.93 -11.45 8.57
N VAL A 264 12.85 -11.19 7.84
CA VAL A 264 12.93 -10.68 6.45
C VAL A 264 12.48 -9.22 6.47
N VAL A 265 13.34 -8.32 5.99
CA VAL A 265 13.00 -6.91 5.80
C VAL A 265 12.57 -6.67 4.36
N LEU A 266 11.55 -5.84 4.16
CA LEU A 266 11.17 -5.39 2.82
C LEU A 266 12.06 -4.20 2.45
N GLY A 267 13.06 -4.44 1.61
CA GLY A 267 14.05 -3.45 1.18
C GLY A 267 13.61 -2.56 0.01
N ALA A 268 12.42 -2.76 -0.55
CA ALA A 268 11.79 -1.77 -1.42
C ALA A 268 10.31 -2.09 -1.57
N TYR A 269 9.51 -1.03 -1.65
CA TYR A 269 8.17 -1.10 -2.21
C TYR A 269 7.92 0.13 -3.08
N ASP A 270 7.91 -0.08 -4.39
CA ASP A 270 7.61 0.98 -5.35
C ASP A 270 6.34 0.67 -6.12
N TYR A 271 5.27 1.36 -5.73
CA TYR A 271 3.96 1.28 -6.36
C TYR A 271 3.75 2.50 -7.27
N GLY A 272 3.76 2.28 -8.58
CA GLY A 272 3.68 3.31 -9.62
C GLY A 272 5.04 3.73 -10.22
N GLY A 273 6.17 3.32 -9.64
CA GLY A 273 7.52 3.57 -10.17
C GLY A 273 8.33 2.32 -10.54
N GLY A 274 7.71 1.14 -10.45
CA GLY A 274 8.39 -0.15 -10.53
C GLY A 274 9.18 -0.41 -11.82
N MET A 275 8.85 0.25 -12.94
CA MET A 275 9.54 0.05 -14.23
C MET A 275 11.04 0.36 -14.14
N TYR A 276 11.42 1.36 -13.35
CA TYR A 276 12.82 1.76 -13.15
C TYR A 276 13.71 0.57 -12.79
N HIS A 277 13.27 -0.24 -11.82
CA HIS A 277 14.03 -1.40 -11.37
C HIS A 277 14.15 -2.45 -12.46
N THR A 278 13.17 -2.59 -13.37
CA THR A 278 13.20 -3.66 -14.38
C THR A 278 14.14 -3.43 -15.54
N MET A 279 14.70 -2.23 -15.65
CA MET A 279 15.80 -1.92 -16.58
C MET A 279 17.15 -2.45 -16.09
N MET A 280 17.24 -2.84 -14.81
CA MET A 280 18.43 -3.42 -14.19
C MET A 280 18.37 -4.93 -14.20
N THR A 281 19.54 -5.57 -14.19
CA THR A 281 19.71 -6.98 -13.83
C THR A 281 19.38 -7.20 -12.35
N GLN A 282 19.13 -8.47 -11.96
CA GLN A 282 18.90 -8.81 -10.56
C GLN A 282 20.03 -8.35 -9.63
N GLY A 283 21.30 -8.52 -10.06
CA GLY A 283 22.47 -8.13 -9.28
C GLY A 283 22.56 -6.60 -9.07
N GLU A 284 22.30 -5.82 -10.11
CA GLU A 284 22.30 -4.36 -10.04
C GLU A 284 21.19 -3.82 -9.12
N ARG A 285 19.99 -4.43 -9.16
CA ARG A 285 18.90 -4.07 -8.23
C ARG A 285 19.31 -4.31 -6.78
N ILE A 286 19.91 -5.48 -6.53
CA ILE A 286 20.37 -5.86 -5.19
C ILE A 286 21.41 -4.87 -4.70
N GLU A 287 22.46 -4.59 -5.47
CA GLU A 287 23.51 -3.65 -5.07
C GLU A 287 22.94 -2.24 -4.84
N SER A 288 22.05 -1.76 -5.71
CA SER A 288 21.39 -0.47 -5.52
C SER A 288 20.63 -0.39 -4.19
N HIS A 289 19.90 -1.44 -3.82
CA HIS A 289 19.18 -1.48 -2.54
C HIS A 289 20.13 -1.59 -1.34
N LEU A 290 21.23 -2.32 -1.47
CA LEU A 290 22.25 -2.39 -0.41
C LEU A 290 22.85 -1.00 -0.12
N VAL A 291 23.27 -0.28 -1.18
CA VAL A 291 23.83 1.07 -1.07
C VAL A 291 22.81 2.06 -0.49
N ASP A 292 21.55 2.00 -0.92
CA ASP A 292 20.50 2.86 -0.39
C ASP A 292 20.26 2.62 1.11
N HIS A 293 20.25 1.36 1.56
CA HIS A 293 19.98 1.01 2.95
C HIS A 293 21.18 1.21 3.87
N GLU A 294 22.40 1.31 3.34
CA GLU A 294 23.58 1.74 4.11
C GLU A 294 23.45 3.17 4.64
N LYS A 295 22.60 4.00 4.01
CA LYS A 295 22.26 5.33 4.52
C LYS A 295 21.35 5.30 5.76
N LEU A 296 20.58 4.24 5.94
CA LEU A 296 19.72 4.04 7.10
C LEU A 296 20.43 3.24 8.19
N HIS A 297 21.07 2.13 7.81
CA HIS A 297 21.77 1.20 8.69
C HIS A 297 23.20 1.00 8.21
N PRO A 298 24.21 1.52 8.93
CA PRO A 298 25.61 1.34 8.56
C PRO A 298 25.96 -0.14 8.33
N ASN A 299 26.72 -0.43 7.27
CA ASN A 299 27.11 -1.78 6.86
C ASN A 299 25.93 -2.74 6.60
N PHE A 300 24.78 -2.23 6.14
CA PHE A 300 23.58 -3.04 5.85
C PHE A 300 23.88 -4.30 5.03
N ARG A 301 24.81 -4.22 4.07
CA ARG A 301 25.25 -5.37 3.26
C ARG A 301 25.75 -6.56 4.09
N ASP A 302 26.40 -6.29 5.21
CA ASP A 302 26.92 -7.34 6.10
C ASP A 302 25.82 -7.89 7.02
N LEU A 303 24.75 -7.13 7.24
CA LEU A 303 23.61 -7.49 8.08
C LEU A 303 22.62 -8.42 7.38
N VAL A 304 22.67 -8.52 6.05
CA VAL A 304 21.67 -9.24 5.25
C VAL A 304 22.25 -10.35 4.37
N GLU A 305 21.37 -11.24 3.91
CA GLU A 305 21.63 -12.36 3.03
C GLU A 305 20.37 -12.72 2.21
N LYS A 306 20.55 -13.58 1.20
CA LYS A 306 19.46 -14.18 0.39
C LYS A 306 18.42 -13.18 -0.13
N PRO A 307 18.85 -12.22 -0.97
CA PRO A 307 17.94 -11.22 -1.52
C PRO A 307 16.95 -11.81 -2.54
N ILE A 308 15.76 -11.23 -2.62
CA ILE A 308 14.77 -11.50 -3.67
C ILE A 308 14.19 -10.17 -4.20
N THR A 309 13.89 -10.12 -5.49
CA THR A 309 13.15 -9.00 -6.09
C THR A 309 11.98 -9.52 -6.91
N ILE A 310 10.86 -8.80 -6.86
CA ILE A 310 9.61 -9.15 -7.54
C ILE A 310 9.12 -7.91 -8.29
N ALA A 311 8.97 -8.05 -9.60
CA ALA A 311 8.39 -7.02 -10.47
C ALA A 311 7.08 -7.55 -11.07
N TRP A 312 5.95 -7.13 -10.51
CA TRP A 312 4.62 -7.65 -10.88
C TRP A 312 4.30 -7.50 -12.37
N HIS A 313 4.73 -6.39 -12.96
CA HIS A 313 4.55 -6.09 -14.38
C HIS A 313 5.47 -6.91 -15.32
N ARG A 314 6.35 -7.76 -14.76
CA ARG A 314 7.18 -8.74 -15.50
C ARG A 314 6.81 -10.19 -15.16
N MET A 315 5.82 -10.41 -14.29
CA MET A 315 5.37 -11.76 -13.93
C MET A 315 4.38 -12.27 -14.98
N ASN A 316 4.66 -13.46 -15.51
CA ASN A 316 3.73 -14.16 -16.40
C ASN A 316 2.35 -14.28 -15.75
N HIS A 317 1.30 -14.21 -16.57
CA HIS A 317 -0.11 -14.28 -16.15
C HIS A 317 -0.61 -13.12 -15.28
N MET A 318 0.24 -12.17 -14.92
CA MET A 318 -0.16 -10.94 -14.23
C MET A 318 0.14 -9.71 -15.09
N LEU A 319 1.39 -9.51 -15.51
CA LEU A 319 1.87 -8.40 -16.34
C LEU A 319 1.38 -7.00 -15.90
N GLY A 320 1.09 -6.81 -14.61
CA GLY A 320 0.67 -5.52 -14.04
C GLY A 320 0.38 -5.62 -12.54
N CYS A 321 0.29 -4.48 -11.86
CA CYS A 321 -0.29 -4.39 -10.51
C CYS A 321 -0.53 -2.91 -10.13
N SER A 322 -1.73 -2.50 -9.74
CA SER A 322 -3.05 -3.12 -9.99
C SER A 322 -3.64 -2.63 -11.31
N ALA A 323 -4.91 -2.94 -11.58
CA ALA A 323 -5.70 -2.21 -12.58
C ALA A 323 -5.66 -0.68 -12.30
N ARG A 324 -5.55 0.14 -13.35
CA ARG A 324 -5.49 1.60 -13.27
C ARG A 324 -6.52 2.25 -14.18
N TRP A 325 -7.58 2.74 -13.57
CA TRP A 325 -8.51 3.68 -14.21
C TRP A 325 -7.91 5.09 -14.18
N SER A 326 -8.10 5.86 -15.25
CA SER A 326 -7.78 7.29 -15.21
C SER A 326 -8.83 7.95 -14.33
N ARG A 327 -8.42 8.41 -13.15
CA ARG A 327 -9.30 9.15 -12.24
C ARG A 327 -8.59 10.43 -11.84
N ASN A 328 -9.21 11.57 -12.09
CA ASN A 328 -8.73 12.80 -11.51
C ASN A 328 -9.04 12.76 -10.01
N ARG A 329 -8.02 13.03 -9.18
CA ARG A 329 -8.16 13.01 -7.72
C ARG A 329 -9.21 14.01 -7.22
N PHE A 330 -9.36 15.16 -7.90
CA PHE A 330 -10.26 16.24 -7.48
C PHE A 330 -11.60 16.22 -8.20
N GLU A 331 -11.60 15.81 -9.48
CA GLU A 331 -12.78 15.90 -10.35
C GLU A 331 -13.46 14.53 -10.59
N GLY A 332 -12.86 13.44 -10.12
CA GLY A 332 -13.41 12.10 -10.31
C GLY A 332 -13.24 11.59 -11.75
N TRP A 333 -14.29 10.96 -12.26
CA TRP A 333 -14.36 10.44 -13.63
C TRP A 333 -15.13 11.37 -14.54
N THR A 334 -14.72 11.42 -15.80
CA THR A 334 -15.54 11.95 -16.88
C THR A 334 -16.74 11.03 -17.15
N HIS A 335 -17.76 11.54 -17.84
CA HIS A 335 -18.91 10.73 -18.27
C HIS A 335 -18.49 9.55 -19.17
N GLU A 336 -17.45 9.70 -20.00
CA GLU A 336 -16.94 8.61 -20.83
C GLU A 336 -16.28 7.52 -19.97
N GLU A 337 -15.49 7.91 -18.97
CA GLU A 337 -14.84 6.98 -18.03
C GLU A 337 -15.84 6.20 -17.21
N GLU A 338 -16.88 6.88 -16.69
CA GLU A 338 -17.97 6.25 -15.96
C GLU A 338 -18.77 5.30 -16.85
N HIS A 339 -19.05 5.69 -18.10
CA HIS A 339 -19.69 4.80 -19.07
C HIS A 339 -18.85 3.54 -19.34
N LEU A 340 -17.55 3.69 -19.60
CA LEU A 340 -16.65 2.53 -19.82
C LEU A 340 -16.58 1.62 -18.59
N TYR A 341 -16.55 2.18 -17.39
CA TYR A 341 -16.58 1.40 -16.16
C TYR A 341 -17.86 0.60 -16.01
N HIS A 342 -19.02 1.22 -16.23
CA HIS A 342 -20.30 0.53 -16.16
C HIS A 342 -20.48 -0.51 -17.27
N THR A 343 -19.98 -0.24 -18.48
CA THR A 343 -19.93 -1.24 -19.56
C THR A 343 -19.14 -2.47 -19.14
N LEU A 344 -17.96 -2.30 -18.51
CA LEU A 344 -17.14 -3.43 -18.09
C LEU A 344 -17.74 -4.20 -16.90
N GLN A 345 -18.44 -3.49 -16.02
CA GLN A 345 -19.14 -4.07 -14.87
C GLN A 345 -20.38 -4.87 -15.30
N ALA A 346 -21.07 -4.45 -16.37
CA ALA A 346 -22.23 -5.15 -16.89
C ALA A 346 -21.86 -6.54 -17.44
N PRO A 347 -22.72 -7.56 -17.28
CA PRO A 347 -22.46 -8.87 -17.86
C PRO A 347 -22.66 -8.89 -19.36
N VAL A 348 -21.83 -9.67 -20.06
CA VAL A 348 -22.04 -9.97 -21.49
C VAL A 348 -23.07 -11.08 -21.62
N ASN A 349 -24.17 -10.78 -22.32
CA ASN A 349 -25.32 -11.68 -22.50
C ASN A 349 -25.89 -12.26 -21.19
N ASN A 350 -25.77 -11.54 -20.07
CA ASN A 350 -26.10 -12.02 -18.71
C ASN A 350 -25.40 -13.32 -18.30
N ARG A 351 -24.31 -13.73 -18.99
CA ARG A 351 -23.64 -15.02 -18.80
C ARG A 351 -22.18 -14.90 -18.43
N HIS A 352 -21.49 -13.89 -18.96
CA HIS A 352 -20.10 -13.61 -18.63
C HIS A 352 -19.98 -12.34 -17.80
N TYR A 353 -19.26 -12.42 -16.69
CA TYR A 353 -19.03 -11.33 -15.75
C TYR A 353 -17.53 -11.13 -15.59
N PHE A 354 -17.04 -9.90 -15.70
CA PHE A 354 -15.72 -9.60 -15.13
C PHE A 354 -15.82 -9.51 -13.61
N ILE A 355 -14.79 -10.00 -12.93
CA ILE A 355 -14.58 -9.85 -11.49
C ILE A 355 -13.10 -9.48 -11.23
N GLY A 356 -12.82 -9.09 -10.00
CA GLY A 356 -11.52 -8.62 -9.55
C GLY A 356 -11.51 -7.12 -9.26
N ASP A 357 -10.40 -6.65 -8.70
CA ASP A 357 -10.21 -5.24 -8.34
C ASP A 357 -10.30 -4.29 -9.56
N GLN A 358 -10.16 -4.83 -10.77
CA GLN A 358 -10.31 -4.16 -12.06
C GLN A 358 -11.71 -3.58 -12.34
N ILE A 359 -12.75 -4.12 -11.71
CA ILE A 359 -14.13 -3.59 -11.80
C ILE A 359 -14.60 -3.04 -10.44
N SER A 360 -13.68 -2.36 -9.74
CA SER A 360 -13.96 -1.71 -8.46
C SER A 360 -13.45 -0.27 -8.43
N MET A 361 -14.03 0.53 -7.54
CA MET A 361 -13.59 1.91 -7.30
C MET A 361 -12.29 2.02 -6.49
N HIS A 362 -11.79 0.90 -5.96
CA HIS A 362 -10.67 0.85 -5.04
C HIS A 362 -9.66 -0.26 -5.40
N SER A 363 -9.16 -0.19 -6.63
CA SER A 363 -8.15 -1.12 -7.15
C SER A 363 -6.93 -1.29 -6.22
N ALA A 364 -6.26 -2.44 -6.29
CA ALA A 364 -5.13 -2.88 -5.47
C ALA A 364 -5.47 -3.44 -4.08
N TRP A 365 -6.76 -3.60 -3.75
CA TRP A 365 -7.21 -4.19 -2.49
C TRP A 365 -7.91 -5.52 -2.68
N GLN A 366 -7.60 -6.48 -1.80
CA GLN A 366 -8.25 -7.80 -1.80
C GLN A 366 -9.76 -7.69 -1.55
N GLU A 367 -10.15 -6.78 -0.66
CA GLU A 367 -11.56 -6.46 -0.39
C GLU A 367 -12.32 -6.15 -1.68
N SER A 368 -11.71 -5.36 -2.57
CA SER A 368 -12.32 -5.00 -3.84
C SER A 368 -12.47 -6.19 -4.79
N ALA A 369 -11.50 -7.11 -4.82
CA ALA A 369 -11.64 -8.34 -5.58
C ALA A 369 -12.79 -9.21 -5.05
N ILE A 370 -12.91 -9.36 -3.72
CA ILE A 370 -13.98 -10.14 -3.08
C ILE A 370 -15.36 -9.50 -3.30
N LEU A 371 -15.49 -8.19 -3.04
CA LEU A 371 -16.75 -7.47 -3.22
C LEU A 371 -17.21 -7.47 -4.68
N SER A 372 -16.29 -7.38 -5.64
CA SER A 372 -16.65 -7.50 -7.06
C SER A 372 -17.21 -8.89 -7.41
N ALA A 373 -16.68 -9.96 -6.82
CA ALA A 373 -17.19 -11.31 -7.01
C ALA A 373 -18.56 -11.49 -6.36
N GLN A 374 -18.77 -10.96 -5.15
CA GLN A 374 -20.07 -10.98 -4.48
C GLN A 374 -21.12 -10.19 -5.28
N TRP A 375 -20.74 -9.03 -5.82
CA TRP A 375 -21.62 -8.24 -6.67
C TRP A 375 -22.05 -9.03 -7.93
N ALA A 376 -21.10 -9.67 -8.62
CA ALA A 376 -21.40 -10.49 -9.80
C ALA A 376 -22.29 -11.69 -9.46
N LEU A 377 -22.02 -12.39 -8.35
CA LEU A 377 -22.85 -13.51 -7.87
C LEU A 377 -24.29 -13.09 -7.56
N ASN A 378 -24.49 -11.94 -6.90
CA ASN A 378 -25.82 -11.42 -6.61
C ASN A 378 -26.57 -11.03 -7.89
N SER A 379 -25.88 -10.42 -8.86
CA SER A 379 -26.47 -10.11 -10.17
C SER A 379 -26.87 -11.37 -10.93
N MET A 380 -26.02 -12.40 -10.92
CA MET A 380 -26.29 -13.70 -11.52
C MET A 380 -27.49 -14.39 -10.86
N ASP A 381 -27.54 -14.48 -9.52
CA ASP A 381 -28.66 -15.11 -8.79
C ASP A 381 -30.00 -14.41 -9.08
N ALA A 382 -30.01 -13.08 -9.12
CA ALA A 382 -31.21 -12.31 -9.47
C ALA A 382 -31.71 -12.64 -10.89
N HIS A 383 -30.79 -12.80 -11.84
CA HIS A 383 -31.14 -13.16 -13.22
C HIS A 383 -31.70 -14.59 -13.31
N VAL A 384 -31.02 -15.56 -12.69
CA VAL A 384 -31.47 -16.96 -12.64
C VAL A 384 -32.87 -17.07 -12.03
N ARG A 385 -33.15 -16.35 -10.94
CA ARG A 385 -34.48 -16.34 -10.33
C ARG A 385 -35.54 -15.76 -11.26
N ALA A 386 -35.20 -14.74 -12.03
CA ALA A 386 -36.11 -14.13 -12.99
C ALA A 386 -36.39 -15.02 -14.21
N GLU A 387 -35.44 -15.85 -14.64
CA GLU A 387 -35.67 -16.84 -15.71
C GLU A 387 -36.53 -18.02 -15.24
N LEU A 388 -36.49 -18.35 -13.95
CA LEU A 388 -37.27 -19.44 -13.35
C LEU A 388 -38.69 -19.03 -12.93
N SER A 389 -38.98 -17.74 -12.85
CA SER A 389 -40.31 -17.18 -12.50
C SER A 389 -41.13 -16.88 -13.74
#